data_AF-F8CIA3-F1
#
_entry.id   AF-F8CIA3-F1
#
_cell.length_a   1.000
_cell.length_b   1.000
_cell.length_c   1.000
_cell.angle_alpha   90.00
_cell.angle_beta   90.00
_cell.angle_gamma   90.00
#
_symmetry.space_group_name_H-M   'P 1'
#
loop_
_entity.id
_entity.type
_entity.pdbx_description
1 polymer ?
#
loop_
_entity_poly.entity_id
_entity_poly.type
_entity_poly.pdbx_seq_one_letter_code
_entity_poly.pdbx_strand_id
1 'polypeptide(L)' 'MPILDAASLPTDMDLFKVGNFATMVVGTERFVEAVHRLGLDGIRFQELPARDGVAPPHGM' A
#
# COMPACT_ATOMS: atom_id res chain seq x y z
N MET A 1 -10.09 -2.96 9.43
CA MET A 1 -8.79 -2.74 8.78
C MET A 1 -9.06 -2.17 7.39
N PRO A 2 -8.43 -1.06 6.99
CA PRO A 2 -8.58 -0.52 5.65
C PRO A 2 -8.09 -1.53 4.61
N ILE A 3 -8.64 -1.45 3.40
CA ILE A 3 -8.22 -2.27 2.26
C ILE A 3 -8.04 -1.36 1.05
N LEU A 4 -6.94 -1.55 0.33
CA LEU A 4 -6.64 -0.79 -0.88
C LEU A 4 -7.40 -1.37 -2.08
N ASP A 5 -7.75 -0.52 -3.03
CA ASP A 5 -8.14 -0.94 -4.37
C ASP A 5 -6.88 -0.98 -5.25
N ALA A 6 -6.44 -2.17 -5.64
CA ALA A 6 -5.20 -2.37 -6.39
C ALA A 6 -5.21 -1.61 -7.74
N ALA A 7 -6.38 -1.45 -8.37
CA ALA A 7 -6.50 -0.76 -9.66
C ALA A 7 -6.30 0.77 -9.53
N SER A 8 -6.44 1.31 -8.32
CA SER A 8 -6.26 2.73 -8.03
C SER A 8 -4.83 3.12 -7.65
N LEU A 9 -3.94 2.13 -7.47
CA LEU A 9 -2.59 2.38 -6.97
C LEU A 9 -1.70 3.03 -8.02
N PRO A 10 -0.90 4.04 -7.65
CA PRO A 10 0.10 4.60 -8.56
C PRO A 10 1.15 3.54 -8.90
N THR A 11 1.53 3.46 -10.16
CA THR A 11 2.49 2.45 -10.67
C THR A 11 3.92 2.99 -10.78
N ASP A 12 4.08 4.30 -10.65
CA ASP A 12 5.32 5.05 -10.81
C ASP A 12 5.86 5.65 -9.49
N MET A 13 5.16 5.43 -8.37
CA MET A 13 5.51 5.95 -7.05
C MET A 13 5.73 4.85 -6.02
N ASP A 14 6.85 4.94 -5.30
CA ASP A 14 7.21 4.00 -4.23
C ASP A 14 6.57 4.37 -2.87
N LEU A 15 6.07 5.60 -2.71
CA LEU A 15 5.50 6.13 -1.47
C LEU A 15 4.40 7.17 -1.76
N PHE A 16 3.22 7.01 -1.18
CA PHE A 16 2.10 7.92 -1.39
C PHE A 16 1.17 8.03 -0.16
N LYS A 17 0.33 9.06 -0.13
CA LYS A 17 -0.70 9.26 0.90
C LYS A 17 -2.07 8.84 0.40
N VAL A 18 -2.90 8.30 1.29
CA VAL A 18 -4.29 7.96 0.96
C VAL A 18 -5.20 9.16 1.25
N GLY A 19 -5.95 9.62 0.24
CA GLY A 19 -6.75 10.84 0.32
C GLY A 19 -7.76 10.88 1.48
N ASN A 20 -8.39 9.75 1.80
CA ASN A 20 -9.37 9.64 2.89
C ASN A 20 -8.76 9.32 4.27
N PHE A 21 -7.43 9.23 4.39
CA PHE A 21 -6.76 8.89 5.65
C PHE A 21 -5.56 9.81 5.89
N ALA A 22 -5.78 10.89 6.63
CA ALA A 22 -4.80 11.99 6.78
C ALA A 22 -3.41 11.57 7.27
N THR A 23 -3.33 10.49 8.06
CA THR A 23 -2.10 9.98 8.68
C THR A 23 -1.52 8.74 8.01
N MET A 24 -2.20 8.16 7.01
CA MET A 24 -1.76 6.91 6.40
C MET A 24 -0.85 7.17 5.20
N VAL A 25 0.34 6.60 5.27
CA VAL A 25 1.34 6.58 4.20
C VAL A 25 1.54 5.14 3.79
N VAL A 26 1.47 4.87 2.48
CA VAL A 26 1.64 3.53 1.91
C VAL A 26 2.91 3.53 1.08
N GLY A 27 3.76 2.53 1.30
CA GLY A 27 4.97 2.30 0.53
C GLY A 27 4.95 0.94 -0.15
N THR A 28 5.66 0.82 -1.27
CA THR A 28 5.88 -0.46 -1.97
C THR A 28 6.84 -1.34 -1.18
N GLU A 29 6.84 -2.65 -1.48
CA GLU A 29 7.83 -3.57 -0.91
C GLU A 29 9.27 -3.13 -1.23
N ARG A 30 9.51 -2.67 -2.46
CA ARG A 30 10.81 -2.09 -2.89
C ARG A 30 11.25 -0.92 -1.99
N PHE A 31 10.33 -0.06 -1.58
CA PHE A 31 10.63 1.02 -0.64
C PHE A 31 11.04 0.49 0.73
N VAL A 32 10.30 -0.51 1.25
CA VAL A 32 10.58 -1.16 2.53
C VAL A 32 11.97 -1.81 2.52
N GLU A 33 12.30 -2.53 1.45
CA GLU A 33 13.64 -3.11 1.25
C GLU A 33 14.74 -2.04 1.24
N ALA A 34 14.51 -0.91 0.57
CA ALA A 34 15.48 0.19 0.52
C ALA A 34 15.69 0.82 1.91
N VAL A 35 14.62 1.02 2.69
CA VAL A 35 14.67 1.52 4.06
C VAL A 35 15.49 0.57 4.95
N HIS A 36 15.23 -0.73 4.87
CA HIS A 36 15.98 -1.73 5.63
C HIS A 36 17.46 -1.79 5.22
N ARG A 37 17.75 -1.75 3.90
CA ARG A 37 19.13 -1.77 3.39
C ARG A 37 19.93 -0.55 3.82
N LEU A 38 19.28 0.60 3.94
CA LEU A 38 19.91 1.85 4.37
C LEU A 38 19.97 1.98 5.91
N GLY A 39 19.39 1.05 6.66
CA GLY A 39 19.37 1.08 8.12
C GLY A 39 18.64 2.29 8.69
N LEU A 40 17.57 2.74 8.02
CA LEU A 40 16.81 3.90 8.49
C LEU A 40 15.86 3.48 9.62
N ASP A 41 16.18 3.90 10.83
CA ASP A 41 15.39 3.64 12.01
C ASP A 41 14.18 4.59 12.14
N GLY A 42 13.26 4.26 13.06
CA GLY A 42 12.12 5.11 13.41
C GLY A 42 10.87 4.92 12.56
N ILE A 43 10.90 4.00 11.58
CA ILE A 43 9.75 3.64 10.75
C ILE A 43 9.28 2.24 11.15
N ARG A 44 7.97 2.07 11.37
CA ARG A 44 7.35 0.75 11.50
C ARG A 44 6.49 0.48 10.28
N PHE A 45 6.66 -0.71 9.71
CA PHE A 45 5.86 -1.19 8.59
C PHE A 45 4.80 -2.17 9.06
N GLN A 46 3.62 -2.07 8.46
CA GLN A 46 2.53 -3.02 8.64
C GLN A 46 1.96 -3.31 7.25
N GLU A 47 1.80 -4.61 6.94
CA GLU A 47 1.15 -5.01 5.69
C GLU A 47 -0.30 -4.52 5.65
N LEU A 48 -0.67 -4.01 4.47
CA LEU A 48 -2.01 -3.51 4.20
C LEU A 48 -2.60 -4.31 3.04
N PRO A 49 -3.76 -4.98 3.22
CA PRO A 49 -4.35 -5.76 2.16
C PRO A 49 -4.79 -4.87 0.98
N ALA A 50 -4.69 -5.41 -0.23
CA ALA A 50 -5.25 -4.84 -1.44
C ALA A 50 -6.26 -5.83 -2.05
N ARG A 51 -7.40 -5.33 -2.53
CA ARG A 51 -8.30 -6.11 -3.37
C ARG A 51 -7.90 -5.90 -4.82
N ASP A 52 -7.66 -6.99 -5.51
CA ASP A 52 -7.67 -6.99 -6.98
C ASP A 52 -9.10 -6.64 -7.39
N GLY A 53 -9.27 -5.66 -8.28
CA GLY A 53 -10.57 -5.15 -8.73
C GLY A 53 -11.47 -6.18 -9.43
N VAL A 54 -11.12 -7.46 -9.41
CA VAL A 54 -12.03 -8.56 -9.76
C VAL A 54 -13.04 -8.71 -8.62
N ALA A 55 -14.17 -8.03 -8.76
CA ALA A 55 -15.37 -8.43 -8.04
C ALA A 55 -15.65 -9.92 -8.35
N PRO A 56 -15.96 -10.76 -7.36
CA PRO A 56 -16.45 -12.10 -7.65
C PRO A 56 -17.66 -11.97 -8.60
N PRO A 57 -17.79 -12.80 -9.64
CA PRO A 57 -18.92 -12.71 -10.54
C PRO A 57 -20.19 -12.83 -9.70
N HIS A 58 -20.98 -11.76 -9.67
CA HIS A 58 -22.32 -11.82 -9.11
C HIS A 58 -23.14 -12.79 -9.96
N GLY A 59 -23.36 -13.99 -9.45
CA GLY A 59 -24.22 -15.05 -10.00
C GLY A 59 -23.80 -16.40 -9.41
N MET A 60 -24.64 -17.16 -8.72
CA MET A 60 -26.11 -17.31 -8.74
C MET A 60 -26.70 -17.35 -7.33
#